data_AF-A0A519K599-F1
#
_entry.id   AF-A0A519K599-F1
#
_cell.length_a   1.000
_cell.length_b   1.000
_cell.length_c   1.000
_cell.angle_alpha   90.00
_cell.angle_beta   90.00
_cell.angle_gamma   90.00
#
_symmetry.space_group_name_H-M   'P 1'
#
loop_
_entity.id
_entity.type
_entity.pdbx_description
1 polymer ?
#
loop_
_entity_poly.entity_id
_entity_poly.type
_entity_poly.pdbx_seq_one_letter_code
_entity_poly.pdbx_strand_id
1 'polypeptide(L)'
;IVWFAITSLLAVLVGFAVAHIINPGVGLSDLPLGTVREREIPTPLEVLIGIVPTNPFTALSEGKVLQIIFFSALVGAALVALGDRAQGVRRLVDEGAAVVFRITRWVIQLTPIGVFGLIAAVVGGYGWEALLPLGKFIIAIYVACLFHILIVYSGLLKLHGLKVTSFFRGAFAAQQTAFATSSSLGTLPITLRQTVERLGVPQAYAAFAVPLGASVKMDGCGAIYPAIAAVFIAQYFKIDLSLTQYVLIGLTAVLGSLGTAGVPGTSIVMLTLTLATAGLPLEGIGYIVAIDRIIDMMRTATNVTGQMLVPVLVAREENILNEDVYDGRVAWLPGDPEAETPDAVKASGI
;
A
#
# COMPACT_ATOMS: atom_id res chain seq x y z
N ILE A 1 -11.06 -7.94 1.12
CA ILE A 1 -11.71 -6.68 1.56
C ILE A 1 -11.82 -6.59 3.08
N VAL A 2 -12.42 -7.57 3.77
CA VAL A 2 -12.50 -7.58 5.24
C VAL A 2 -11.13 -7.39 5.89
N TRP A 3 -10.12 -8.15 5.46
CA TRP A 3 -8.75 -7.97 5.93
C TRP A 3 -8.15 -6.57 5.66
N PHE A 4 -8.56 -5.90 4.58
CA PHE A 4 -8.17 -4.50 4.34
C PHE A 4 -8.74 -3.59 5.43
N ALA A 5 -10.03 -3.69 5.71
CA ALA A 5 -10.67 -2.89 6.76
C ALA A 5 -10.09 -3.17 8.15
N ILE A 6 -9.86 -4.44 8.50
CA ILE A 6 -9.29 -4.83 9.80
C ILE A 6 -7.89 -4.23 9.98
N THR A 7 -7.02 -4.41 8.99
CA THR A 7 -5.64 -3.90 9.10
C THR A 7 -5.56 -2.38 9.04
N SER A 8 -6.41 -1.71 8.26
CA SER A 8 -6.55 -0.25 8.30
C SER A 8 -7.01 0.24 9.67
N LEU A 9 -7.99 -0.43 10.29
CA LEU A 9 -8.44 -0.09 11.65
C LEU A 9 -7.31 -0.26 12.68
N LEU A 10 -6.57 -1.36 12.62
CA LEU A 10 -5.40 -1.57 13.49
C LEU A 10 -4.33 -0.48 13.26
N ALA A 11 -4.10 -0.08 12.01
CA ALA A 11 -3.19 1.01 11.68
C ALA A 11 -3.63 2.36 12.27
N VAL A 12 -4.92 2.69 12.23
CA VAL A 12 -5.47 3.88 12.89
C VAL A 12 -5.19 3.85 14.39
N LEU A 13 -5.45 2.71 15.05
CA LEU A 13 -5.22 2.54 16.49
C LEU A 13 -3.74 2.69 16.85
N VAL A 14 -2.83 2.13 16.05
CA VAL A 14 -1.39 2.33 16.20
C VAL A 14 -1.03 3.80 16.04
N GLY A 15 -1.60 4.48 15.03
CA GLY A 15 -1.40 5.90 14.81
C GLY A 15 -1.77 6.75 16.03
N PHE A 16 -2.96 6.55 16.59
CA PHE A 16 -3.40 7.25 17.80
C PHE A 16 -2.52 6.93 19.01
N ALA A 17 -2.21 5.65 19.24
CA ALA A 17 -1.38 5.24 20.37
C ALA A 17 0.01 5.92 20.32
N VAL A 18 0.65 5.89 19.16
CA VAL A 18 1.98 6.51 18.98
C VAL A 18 1.90 8.04 19.08
N ALA A 19 0.85 8.66 18.52
CA ALA A 19 0.67 10.11 18.61
C ALA A 19 0.53 10.59 20.07
N HIS A 20 -0.18 9.85 20.92
CA HIS A 20 -0.32 10.18 22.34
C HIS A 20 0.95 9.94 23.17
N ILE A 21 1.77 8.96 22.78
CA ILE A 21 3.04 8.70 23.46
C ILE A 21 4.05 9.81 23.12
N ILE A 22 4.15 10.20 21.84
CA ILE A 22 5.19 11.13 21.37
C ILE A 22 4.77 12.59 21.50
N ASN A 23 3.47 12.88 21.42
CA ASN A 23 2.91 14.23 21.42
C ASN A 23 3.57 15.15 20.38
N PRO A 24 3.41 14.81 19.08
CA PRO A 24 4.20 15.43 18.02
C PRO A 24 3.90 16.91 17.79
N GLY A 25 2.75 17.42 18.22
CA GLY A 25 2.37 18.84 18.06
C GLY A 25 2.77 19.74 19.24
N VAL A 26 3.31 19.18 20.33
CA VAL A 26 3.66 19.95 21.53
C VAL A 26 5.05 20.57 21.42
N GLY A 27 5.12 21.88 21.71
CA GLY A 27 6.37 22.66 21.73
C GLY A 27 6.70 23.38 20.42
N LEU A 28 5.67 23.65 19.60
CA LEU A 28 5.81 24.23 18.26
C LEU A 28 5.24 25.65 18.14
N SER A 29 5.10 26.36 19.26
CA SER A 29 4.37 27.64 19.37
C SER A 29 4.84 28.79 18.47
N ASP A 30 6.00 28.67 17.80
CA ASP A 30 6.64 29.74 17.03
C ASP A 30 6.59 29.52 15.50
N LEU A 31 5.86 28.51 15.00
CA LEU A 31 5.75 28.27 13.56
C LEU A 31 4.73 29.23 12.90
N PRO A 32 5.09 29.97 11.84
CA PRO A 32 4.14 30.84 11.13
C PRO A 32 3.10 30.01 10.36
N LEU A 33 1.83 30.41 10.38
CA LEU A 33 0.72 29.69 9.73
C LEU A 33 0.89 29.68 8.20
N GLY A 34 0.79 28.50 7.59
CA GLY A 34 0.85 28.32 6.14
C GLY A 34 -0.47 28.64 5.44
N THR A 35 -0.42 28.96 4.15
CA THR A 35 -1.60 29.13 3.30
C THR A 35 -2.09 27.78 2.75
N VAL A 36 -3.37 27.48 2.93
CA VAL A 36 -3.99 26.25 2.43
C VAL A 36 -4.46 26.46 0.99
N ARG A 37 -4.16 25.51 0.09
CA ARG A 37 -4.92 25.33 -1.13
C ARG A 37 -5.91 24.20 -0.92
N GLU A 38 -7.18 24.54 -0.95
CA GLU A 38 -8.27 23.56 -0.95
C GLU A 38 -8.10 22.66 -2.18
N ARG A 39 -8.16 21.34 -1.98
CA ARG A 39 -8.18 20.35 -3.06
C ARG A 39 -9.54 19.68 -3.02
N GLU A 40 -10.19 19.59 -4.17
CA GLU A 40 -11.45 18.86 -4.30
C GLU A 40 -11.25 17.39 -3.95
N ILE A 41 -12.04 16.91 -2.99
CA ILE A 41 -12.06 15.52 -2.58
C ILE A 41 -13.23 14.85 -3.31
N PRO A 42 -12.99 13.81 -4.13
CA PRO A 42 -14.07 13.11 -4.79
C PRO A 42 -14.97 12.42 -3.76
N THR A 43 -16.28 12.47 -3.97
CA THR A 43 -17.23 11.84 -3.05
C THR A 43 -17.16 10.31 -3.15
N PRO A 44 -17.55 9.54 -2.10
CA PRO A 44 -17.59 8.08 -2.17
C PRO A 44 -18.47 7.56 -3.33
N LEU A 45 -19.52 8.31 -3.69
CA LEU A 45 -20.37 8.01 -4.84
C LEU A 45 -19.64 8.22 -6.17
N GLU A 46 -18.87 9.31 -6.31
CA GLU A 46 -18.03 9.55 -7.49
C GLU A 46 -16.95 8.47 -7.64
N VAL A 47 -16.36 8.00 -6.55
CA VAL A 47 -15.42 6.88 -6.58
C VAL A 47 -16.11 5.59 -7.07
N LEU A 48 -17.31 5.29 -6.56
CA LEU A 48 -18.08 4.11 -6.94
C LEU A 48 -18.53 4.15 -8.41
N ILE A 49 -19.04 5.29 -8.87
CA ILE A 49 -19.38 5.51 -10.28
C ILE A 49 -18.12 5.43 -11.15
N GLY A 50 -17.00 5.95 -10.64
CA GLY A 50 -15.69 5.94 -11.29
C GLY A 50 -15.04 4.57 -11.42
N ILE A 51 -15.62 3.49 -10.86
CA ILE A 51 -15.12 2.12 -11.05
C ILE A 51 -15.40 1.61 -12.47
N VAL A 52 -16.53 1.99 -13.05
CA VAL A 52 -16.92 1.54 -14.39
C VAL A 52 -16.25 2.46 -15.42
N PRO A 53 -15.30 1.97 -16.25
CA PRO A 53 -14.72 2.81 -17.28
C PRO A 53 -15.76 3.18 -18.33
N THR A 54 -15.83 4.46 -18.68
CA THR A 54 -16.54 4.90 -19.89
C THR A 54 -15.82 4.44 -21.16
N ASN A 55 -14.49 4.35 -21.11
CA ASN A 55 -13.65 3.80 -22.16
C ASN A 55 -12.46 3.03 -21.55
N PRO A 56 -12.36 1.70 -21.77
CA PRO A 56 -11.28 0.89 -21.19
C PRO A 56 -9.90 1.23 -21.76
N PHE A 57 -9.81 1.70 -23.01
CA PHE A 57 -8.54 2.11 -23.61
C PHE A 57 -8.01 3.40 -23.02
N THR A 58 -8.91 4.35 -22.74
CA THR A 58 -8.56 5.58 -22.00
C THR A 58 -8.12 5.25 -20.58
N ALA A 59 -8.82 4.34 -19.90
CA ALA A 59 -8.44 3.89 -18.57
C ALA A 59 -7.02 3.27 -18.54
N LEU A 60 -6.67 2.49 -19.57
CA LEU A 60 -5.33 1.93 -19.74
C LEU A 60 -4.27 3.02 -19.98
N SER A 61 -4.52 3.98 -20.88
CA SER A 61 -3.55 5.04 -21.18
C SER A 61 -3.33 6.00 -20.02
N GLU A 62 -4.36 6.23 -19.21
CA GLU A 62 -4.31 7.14 -18.06
C GLU A 62 -3.93 6.45 -16.75
N GLY A 63 -3.74 5.13 -16.75
CA GLY A 63 -3.35 4.37 -15.56
C GLY A 63 -4.44 4.30 -14.48
N LYS A 64 -5.72 4.29 -14.87
CA LYS A 64 -6.86 4.19 -13.94
C LYS A 64 -7.04 2.75 -13.45
N VAL A 65 -6.22 2.36 -12.47
CA VAL A 65 -6.08 0.96 -12.02
C VAL A 65 -7.39 0.28 -11.64
N LEU A 66 -8.27 0.94 -10.88
CA LEU A 66 -9.54 0.35 -10.46
C LEU A 66 -10.47 0.05 -11.66
N GLN A 67 -10.50 0.94 -12.65
CA GLN A 67 -11.23 0.74 -13.89
C GLN A 67 -10.64 -0.37 -14.75
N ILE A 68 -9.31 -0.45 -14.81
CA ILE A 68 -8.59 -1.52 -15.51
C ILE A 68 -8.94 -2.87 -14.87
N ILE A 69 -8.90 -2.98 -13.54
CA ILE A 69 -9.26 -4.22 -12.81
C ILE A 69 -10.70 -4.63 -13.11
N PHE A 70 -11.64 -3.70 -13.02
CA PHE A 70 -13.06 -3.98 -13.28
C PHE A 70 -13.27 -4.51 -14.70
N PHE A 71 -12.70 -3.84 -15.70
CA PHE A 71 -12.79 -4.28 -17.09
C PHE A 71 -12.09 -5.62 -17.32
N SER A 72 -10.87 -5.81 -16.79
CA SER A 72 -10.12 -7.07 -16.90
C SER A 72 -10.87 -8.25 -16.26
N ALA A 73 -11.59 -8.03 -15.16
CA ALA A 73 -12.42 -9.07 -14.52
C ALA A 73 -13.60 -9.47 -15.42
N LEU A 74 -14.28 -8.51 -16.06
CA LEU A 74 -15.36 -8.79 -17.01
C LEU A 74 -14.84 -9.55 -18.24
N VAL A 75 -13.70 -9.13 -18.79
CA VAL A 75 -13.03 -9.83 -19.89
C VAL A 75 -12.64 -11.25 -19.46
N GLY A 76 -12.05 -11.41 -18.29
CA GLY A 76 -11.70 -12.73 -17.73
C GLY A 76 -12.92 -13.64 -17.60
N ALA A 77 -14.02 -13.15 -17.04
CA ALA A 77 -15.28 -13.90 -16.92
C ALA A 77 -15.85 -14.29 -18.30
N ALA A 78 -15.81 -13.38 -19.27
CA ALA A 78 -16.24 -13.67 -20.64
C ALA A 78 -15.35 -14.72 -21.32
N LEU A 79 -14.02 -14.63 -21.14
CA LEU A 79 -13.08 -15.63 -21.66
C LEU A 79 -13.36 -17.00 -21.04
N VAL A 80 -13.63 -17.08 -19.74
CA VAL A 80 -14.03 -18.31 -19.03
C VAL A 80 -15.32 -18.88 -19.64
N ALA A 81 -16.37 -18.05 -19.77
CA ALA A 81 -17.66 -18.45 -20.32
C ALA A 81 -17.61 -18.94 -21.77
N LEU A 82 -16.69 -18.41 -22.58
CA LEU A 82 -16.49 -18.83 -23.97
C LEU A 82 -15.76 -20.17 -24.11
N GLY A 83 -15.16 -20.69 -23.04
CA GLY A 83 -14.43 -21.97 -23.05
C GLY A 83 -13.32 -22.00 -24.09
N ASP A 84 -13.21 -23.12 -24.81
CA ASP A 84 -12.15 -23.38 -25.79
C ASP A 84 -12.15 -22.41 -26.97
N ARG A 85 -13.29 -21.78 -27.28
CA ARG A 85 -13.38 -20.77 -28.36
C ARG A 85 -12.46 -19.58 -28.14
N ALA A 86 -12.10 -19.30 -26.88
CA ALA A 86 -11.26 -18.19 -26.50
C ALA A 86 -9.81 -18.60 -26.13
N GLN A 87 -9.42 -19.86 -26.39
CA GLN A 87 -8.11 -20.39 -25.97
C GLN A 87 -6.93 -19.57 -26.49
N GLY A 88 -6.96 -19.13 -27.75
CA GLY A 88 -5.90 -18.31 -28.33
C GLY A 88 -5.71 -16.96 -27.61
N VAL A 89 -6.81 -16.33 -27.19
CA VAL A 89 -6.77 -15.05 -26.46
C VAL A 89 -6.25 -15.26 -25.05
N ARG A 90 -6.68 -16.33 -24.36
CA ARG A 90 -6.14 -16.67 -23.02
C ARG A 90 -4.63 -16.87 -23.07
N ARG A 91 -4.15 -17.66 -24.03
CA ARG A 91 -2.72 -17.91 -24.23
C ARG A 91 -1.94 -16.62 -24.49
N LEU A 92 -2.48 -15.71 -25.31
CA LEU A 92 -1.84 -14.41 -25.57
C LEU A 92 -1.71 -13.57 -24.29
N VAL A 93 -2.75 -13.58 -23.44
CA VAL A 93 -2.74 -12.85 -22.15
C VAL A 93 -1.70 -13.45 -21.21
N ASP A 94 -1.63 -14.78 -21.11
CA ASP A 94 -0.67 -15.48 -20.25
C ASP A 94 0.79 -15.23 -20.69
N GLU A 95 1.06 -15.34 -22.00
CA GLU A 95 2.37 -15.03 -22.57
C GLU A 95 2.74 -13.55 -22.37
N GLY A 96 1.77 -12.63 -22.52
CA GLY A 96 1.96 -11.21 -22.24
C GLY A 96 2.31 -10.94 -20.77
N ALA A 97 1.63 -11.59 -19.83
CA ALA A 97 1.94 -11.49 -18.40
C ALA A 97 3.37 -12.01 -18.11
N ALA A 98 3.77 -13.12 -18.72
CA ALA A 98 5.13 -13.67 -18.59
C ALA A 98 6.21 -12.69 -19.08
N VAL A 99 5.95 -11.97 -20.19
CA VAL A 99 6.84 -10.91 -20.69
C VAL A 99 6.97 -9.78 -19.68
N VAL A 100 5.86 -9.30 -19.10
CA VAL A 100 5.88 -8.24 -18.08
C VAL A 100 6.65 -8.68 -16.82
N PHE A 101 6.50 -9.93 -16.38
CA PHE A 101 7.30 -10.46 -15.27
C PHE A 101 8.79 -10.53 -15.61
N ARG A 102 9.14 -10.90 -16.85
CA ARG A 102 10.53 -10.92 -17.32
C ARG A 102 11.14 -9.51 -17.33
N ILE A 103 10.42 -8.51 -17.84
CA ILE A 103 10.88 -7.11 -17.84
C ILE A 103 11.08 -6.62 -16.40
N THR A 104 10.12 -6.91 -15.53
CA THR A 104 10.20 -6.58 -14.10
C THR A 104 11.45 -7.17 -13.47
N ARG A 105 11.86 -8.38 -13.87
CA ARG A 105 13.11 -8.99 -13.39
C ARG A 105 14.35 -8.18 -13.74
N TRP A 106 14.42 -7.64 -14.94
CA TRP A 106 15.54 -6.78 -15.36
C TRP A 106 15.54 -5.47 -14.57
N VAL A 107 14.36 -4.85 -14.40
CA VAL A 107 14.24 -3.60 -13.65
C VAL A 107 14.67 -3.77 -12.19
N ILE A 108 14.27 -4.88 -11.54
CA ILE A 108 14.64 -5.16 -10.14
C ILE A 108 16.15 -5.29 -9.93
N GLN A 109 16.89 -5.77 -10.94
CA GLN A 109 18.36 -5.84 -10.85
C GLN A 109 19.00 -4.44 -10.75
N LEU A 110 18.31 -3.42 -11.24
CA LEU A 110 18.74 -2.02 -11.19
C LEU A 110 18.23 -1.28 -9.93
N THR A 111 17.40 -1.92 -9.10
CA THR A 111 16.85 -1.33 -7.87
C THR A 111 17.92 -0.68 -6.98
N PRO A 112 19.10 -1.29 -6.72
CA PRO A 112 20.11 -0.65 -5.86
C PRO A 112 20.55 0.74 -6.36
N ILE A 113 20.70 0.91 -7.69
CA ILE A 113 21.12 2.17 -8.30
C ILE A 113 19.99 3.19 -8.24
N GLY A 114 18.76 2.78 -8.56
CA GLY A 114 17.59 3.64 -8.49
C GLY A 114 17.29 4.13 -7.07
N VAL A 115 17.36 3.23 -6.09
CA VAL A 115 17.17 3.54 -4.66
C VAL A 115 18.21 4.55 -4.18
N PHE A 116 19.48 4.35 -4.53
CA PHE A 116 20.55 5.29 -4.19
C PHE A 116 20.28 6.69 -4.75
N GLY A 117 19.95 6.81 -6.04
CA GLY A 117 19.67 8.09 -6.68
C GLY A 117 18.47 8.82 -6.07
N LEU A 118 17.40 8.08 -5.75
CA LEU A 118 16.20 8.64 -5.12
C LEU A 118 16.50 9.14 -3.69
N ILE A 119 17.25 8.39 -2.89
CA ILE A 119 17.63 8.82 -1.53
C ILE A 119 18.56 10.04 -1.59
N ALA A 120 19.55 10.03 -2.47
CA ALA A 120 20.49 11.15 -2.63
C ALA A 120 19.76 12.45 -3.01
N ALA A 121 18.77 12.39 -3.90
CA ALA A 121 17.95 13.54 -4.29
C ALA A 121 17.15 14.11 -3.12
N VAL A 122 16.57 13.26 -2.27
CA VAL A 122 15.82 13.69 -1.09
C VAL A 122 16.75 14.36 -0.08
N VAL A 123 17.91 13.77 0.20
CA VAL A 123 18.89 14.33 1.16
C VAL A 123 19.45 15.66 0.67
N GLY A 124 19.74 15.78 -0.63
CA GLY A 124 20.29 17.00 -1.22
C GLY A 124 19.28 18.16 -1.34
N GLY A 125 17.99 17.88 -1.45
CA GLY A 125 16.97 18.90 -1.73
C GLY A 125 16.40 19.63 -0.51
N TYR A 126 16.25 18.95 0.64
CA TYR A 126 15.41 19.48 1.73
C TYR A 126 16.18 20.16 2.87
N GLY A 127 17.50 19.96 2.99
CA GLY A 127 18.33 20.58 4.04
C GLY A 127 17.99 20.07 5.47
N TRP A 128 18.99 20.02 6.34
CA TRP A 128 18.83 19.50 7.71
C TRP A 128 17.98 20.43 8.61
N GLU A 129 17.99 21.74 8.34
CA GLU A 129 17.41 22.77 9.21
C GLU A 129 15.87 22.82 9.17
N ALA A 130 15.25 22.47 8.03
CA ALA A 130 13.78 22.44 7.90
C ALA A 130 13.12 21.26 8.65
N LEU A 131 13.90 20.25 9.04
CA LEU A 131 13.40 19.00 9.64
C LEU A 131 13.36 19.04 11.17
N LEU A 132 14.19 19.88 11.79
CA LEU A 132 14.38 19.92 13.24
C LEU A 132 13.07 20.20 14.02
N PRO A 133 12.23 21.20 13.64
CA PRO A 133 10.98 21.46 14.37
C PRO A 133 9.97 20.32 14.22
N LEU A 134 9.93 19.65 13.06
CA LEU A 134 8.98 18.56 12.79
C LEU A 134 9.55 17.16 13.09
N GLY A 135 10.71 17.09 13.74
CA GLY A 135 11.40 15.83 14.04
C GLY A 135 10.52 14.86 14.84
N LYS A 136 9.77 15.35 15.83
CA LYS A 136 8.82 14.51 16.60
C LYS A 136 7.74 13.89 15.70
N PHE A 137 7.23 14.64 14.74
CA PHE A 137 6.22 14.17 13.78
C PHE A 137 6.80 13.09 12.85
N ILE A 138 7.99 13.34 12.30
CA ILE A 138 8.70 12.38 11.45
C ILE A 138 8.96 11.08 12.24
N ILE A 139 9.50 11.19 13.46
CA ILE A 139 9.74 10.04 14.33
C ILE A 139 8.44 9.29 14.62
N ALA A 140 7.34 9.99 14.92
CA ALA A 140 6.05 9.36 15.18
C ALA A 140 5.55 8.53 13.99
N ILE A 141 5.65 9.05 12.77
CA ILE A 141 5.26 8.30 11.56
C ILE A 141 6.14 7.05 11.40
N TYR A 142 7.46 7.19 11.53
CA TYR A 142 8.38 6.06 11.37
C TYR A 142 8.17 4.99 12.44
N VAL A 143 8.02 5.39 13.70
CA VAL A 143 7.75 4.48 14.82
C VAL A 143 6.42 3.76 14.62
N ALA A 144 5.36 4.47 14.26
CA ALA A 144 4.05 3.86 14.02
C ALA A 144 4.08 2.88 12.84
N CYS A 145 4.70 3.27 11.72
CA CYS A 145 4.85 2.40 10.56
C CYS A 145 5.68 1.15 10.88
N LEU A 146 6.83 1.31 11.53
CA LEU A 146 7.68 0.18 11.93
C LEU A 146 6.98 -0.71 12.96
N PHE A 147 6.26 -0.15 13.93
CA PHE A 147 5.47 -0.92 14.88
C PHE A 147 4.38 -1.72 14.16
N HIS A 148 3.64 -1.09 13.24
CA HIS A 148 2.60 -1.78 12.47
C HIS A 148 3.19 -2.91 11.63
N ILE A 149 4.31 -2.68 10.96
CA ILE A 149 5.00 -3.71 10.18
C ILE A 149 5.53 -4.84 11.07
N LEU A 150 6.31 -4.51 12.10
CA LEU A 150 7.06 -5.51 12.86
C LEU A 150 6.22 -6.21 13.93
N ILE A 151 5.18 -5.57 14.45
CA ILE A 151 4.36 -6.10 15.54
C ILE A 151 2.99 -6.53 15.02
N VAL A 152 2.24 -5.64 14.36
CA VAL A 152 0.87 -5.95 13.92
C VAL A 152 0.88 -6.98 12.79
N TYR A 153 1.61 -6.73 11.70
CA TYR A 153 1.66 -7.68 10.58
C TYR A 153 2.33 -9.01 10.98
N SER A 154 3.43 -8.97 11.74
CA SER A 154 4.05 -10.19 12.28
C SER A 154 3.11 -10.97 13.20
N GLY A 155 2.32 -10.27 14.02
CA GLY A 155 1.29 -10.87 14.87
C GLY A 155 0.24 -11.59 14.04
N LEU A 156 -0.28 -10.95 13.00
CA LEU A 156 -1.23 -11.56 12.06
C LEU A 156 -0.64 -12.79 11.37
N LEU A 157 0.60 -12.72 10.89
CA LEU A 157 1.28 -13.89 10.29
C LEU A 157 1.39 -15.06 11.27
N LYS A 158 1.80 -14.79 12.51
CA LYS A 158 1.90 -15.83 13.56
C LYS A 158 0.56 -16.45 13.90
N LEU A 159 -0.50 -15.64 13.97
CA LEU A 159 -1.87 -16.13 14.22
C LEU A 159 -2.36 -17.08 13.13
N HIS A 160 -1.86 -16.95 11.89
CA HIS A 160 -2.17 -17.83 10.77
C HIS A 160 -1.16 -18.98 10.59
N GLY A 161 -0.27 -19.18 11.58
CA GLY A 161 0.75 -20.23 11.55
C GLY A 161 1.85 -20.01 10.51
N LEU A 162 2.03 -18.79 10.01
CA LEU A 162 3.01 -18.47 8.98
C LEU A 162 4.33 -17.96 9.58
N LYS A 163 5.45 -18.37 8.96
CA LYS A 163 6.79 -17.92 9.38
C LYS A 163 7.03 -16.46 9.00
N VAL A 164 7.09 -15.60 10.01
CA VAL A 164 7.35 -14.16 9.88
C VAL A 164 8.63 -13.85 9.08
N THR A 165 9.70 -14.61 9.29
CA THR A 165 10.97 -14.42 8.58
C THR A 165 10.84 -14.71 7.07
N SER A 166 10.05 -15.71 6.70
CA SER A 166 9.77 -16.07 5.31
C SER A 166 9.07 -14.91 4.60
N PHE A 167 8.03 -14.33 5.24
CA PHE A 167 7.35 -13.15 4.70
C PHE A 167 8.28 -11.97 4.47
N PHE A 168 9.04 -11.55 5.48
CA PHE A 168 9.90 -10.38 5.34
C PHE A 168 11.03 -10.58 4.32
N ARG A 169 11.57 -11.80 4.22
CA ARG A 169 12.54 -12.13 3.17
C ARG A 169 11.96 -11.98 1.76
N GLY A 170 10.70 -12.41 1.56
CA GLY A 170 10.01 -12.26 0.28
C GLY A 170 9.52 -10.82 0.00
N ALA A 171 9.11 -10.09 1.03
CA ALA A 171 8.62 -8.71 0.91
C ALA A 171 9.74 -7.68 0.69
N PHE A 172 10.97 -7.99 1.11
CA PHE A 172 12.05 -7.00 1.26
C PHE A 172 12.32 -6.16 0.01
N ALA A 173 12.41 -6.79 -1.17
CA ALA A 173 12.72 -6.07 -2.40
C ALA A 173 11.61 -5.06 -2.78
N ALA A 174 10.34 -5.45 -2.60
CA ALA A 174 9.19 -4.58 -2.82
C ALA A 174 9.14 -3.46 -1.78
N GLN A 175 9.44 -3.74 -0.51
CA GLN A 175 9.51 -2.73 0.55
C GLN A 175 10.57 -1.65 0.26
N GLN A 176 11.76 -2.04 -0.18
CA GLN A 176 12.83 -1.10 -0.54
C GLN A 176 12.47 -0.23 -1.74
N THR A 177 11.87 -0.85 -2.77
CA THR A 177 11.44 -0.12 -3.97
C THR A 177 10.31 0.85 -3.63
N ALA A 178 9.35 0.43 -2.81
CA ALA A 178 8.27 1.29 -2.31
C ALA A 178 8.81 2.46 -1.49
N PHE A 179 9.77 2.20 -0.61
CA PHE A 179 10.40 3.22 0.21
C PHE A 179 11.06 4.29 -0.66
N ALA A 180 11.89 3.89 -1.61
CA ALA A 180 12.64 4.83 -2.44
C ALA A 180 11.74 5.60 -3.42
N THR A 181 10.85 4.88 -4.11
CA THR A 181 9.98 5.46 -5.15
C THR A 181 8.84 6.27 -4.57
N SER A 182 8.42 5.95 -3.33
CA SER A 182 7.24 6.53 -2.69
C SER A 182 5.99 6.44 -3.58
N SER A 183 5.88 5.34 -4.33
CA SER A 183 4.75 5.04 -5.21
C SER A 183 4.34 3.59 -5.10
N SER A 184 3.12 3.33 -4.61
CA SER A 184 2.56 1.96 -4.55
C SER A 184 2.33 1.41 -5.97
N LEU A 185 1.79 2.25 -6.87
CA LEU A 185 1.59 1.87 -8.26
C LEU A 185 2.90 1.71 -9.03
N GLY A 186 3.89 2.57 -8.78
CA GLY A 186 5.23 2.44 -9.36
C GLY A 186 5.95 1.16 -8.90
N THR A 187 5.57 0.64 -7.73
CA THR A 187 6.10 -0.60 -7.16
C THR A 187 5.24 -1.82 -7.53
N LEU A 188 4.09 -1.65 -8.17
CA LEU A 188 3.14 -2.72 -8.44
C LEU A 188 3.76 -3.94 -9.15
N PRO A 189 4.59 -3.80 -10.19
CA PRO A 189 5.18 -4.96 -10.87
C PRO A 189 6.05 -5.81 -9.95
N ILE A 190 6.90 -5.16 -9.12
CA ILE A 190 7.75 -5.88 -8.16
C ILE A 190 6.93 -6.47 -7.02
N THR A 191 5.91 -5.76 -6.51
CA THR A 191 4.99 -6.26 -5.48
C THR A 191 4.27 -7.52 -5.95
N LEU A 192 3.70 -7.49 -7.15
CA LEU A 192 3.01 -8.64 -7.75
C LEU A 192 3.97 -9.82 -7.90
N ARG A 193 5.17 -9.56 -8.43
CA ARG A 193 6.19 -10.58 -8.61
C ARG A 193 6.66 -11.21 -7.29
N GLN A 194 6.96 -10.41 -6.27
CA GLN A 194 7.36 -10.96 -4.95
C GLN A 194 6.21 -11.77 -4.33
N THR A 195 4.97 -11.30 -4.47
CA THR A 195 3.78 -12.00 -3.95
C THR A 195 3.62 -13.39 -4.56
N VAL A 196 3.86 -13.52 -5.86
CA VAL A 196 3.80 -14.82 -6.56
C VAL A 196 5.07 -15.64 -6.32
N GLU A 197 6.23 -15.12 -6.71
CA GLU A 197 7.46 -15.91 -6.81
C GLU A 197 8.15 -16.19 -5.46
N ARG A 198 7.88 -15.37 -4.43
CA ARG A 198 8.56 -15.47 -3.12
C ARG A 198 7.62 -15.71 -1.96
N LEU A 199 6.35 -15.33 -2.10
CA LEU A 199 5.34 -15.51 -1.05
C LEU A 199 4.35 -16.63 -1.39
N GLY A 200 4.48 -17.30 -2.53
CA GLY A 200 3.73 -18.52 -2.84
C GLY A 200 2.23 -18.29 -3.08
N VAL A 201 1.81 -17.05 -3.33
CA VAL A 201 0.41 -16.73 -3.63
C VAL A 201 0.12 -17.09 -5.10
N PRO A 202 -0.97 -17.81 -5.41
CA PRO A 202 -1.31 -18.15 -6.78
C PRO A 202 -1.39 -16.93 -7.70
N GLN A 203 -0.81 -17.02 -8.89
CA GLN A 203 -0.70 -15.89 -9.83
C GLN A 203 -2.07 -15.30 -10.17
N ALA A 204 -3.07 -16.14 -10.43
CA ALA A 204 -4.43 -15.70 -10.77
C ALA A 204 -5.04 -14.83 -9.67
N TYR A 205 -4.87 -15.25 -8.41
CA TYR A 205 -5.36 -14.49 -7.26
C TYR A 205 -4.53 -13.22 -7.02
N ALA A 206 -3.20 -13.31 -7.06
CA ALA A 206 -2.31 -12.18 -6.85
C ALA A 206 -2.52 -11.07 -7.90
N ALA A 207 -2.77 -11.43 -9.17
CA ALA A 207 -3.03 -10.51 -10.27
C ALA A 207 -4.31 -9.68 -10.09
N PHE A 208 -5.23 -10.14 -9.24
CA PHE A 208 -6.39 -9.36 -8.81
C PHE A 208 -6.13 -8.62 -7.49
N ALA A 209 -5.69 -9.35 -6.46
CA ALA A 209 -5.64 -8.85 -5.09
C ALA A 209 -4.57 -7.78 -4.87
N VAL A 210 -3.40 -7.92 -5.52
CA VAL A 210 -2.29 -6.97 -5.36
C VAL A 210 -2.58 -5.62 -6.06
N PRO A 211 -3.02 -5.58 -7.34
CA PRO A 211 -3.42 -4.31 -7.95
C PRO A 211 -4.59 -3.63 -7.25
N LEU A 212 -5.58 -4.41 -6.80
CA LEU A 212 -6.68 -3.89 -5.98
C LEU A 212 -6.11 -3.24 -4.70
N GLY A 213 -5.27 -3.97 -3.97
CA GLY A 213 -4.59 -3.45 -2.78
C GLY A 213 -3.79 -2.17 -3.06
N ALA A 214 -3.09 -2.08 -4.19
CA ALA A 214 -2.31 -0.88 -4.54
C ALA A 214 -3.18 0.39 -4.66
N SER A 215 -4.49 0.24 -4.83
CA SER A 215 -5.46 1.34 -4.88
C SER A 215 -6.34 1.46 -3.63
N VAL A 216 -6.60 0.39 -2.88
CA VAL A 216 -7.55 0.44 -1.73
C VAL A 216 -6.92 0.11 -0.38
N LYS A 217 -5.66 -0.31 -0.35
CA LYS A 217 -4.95 -0.76 0.86
C LYS A 217 -3.79 0.19 1.18
N MET A 218 -4.10 1.19 2.00
CA MET A 218 -3.17 2.27 2.36
C MET A 218 -3.02 2.49 3.86
N ASP A 219 -2.52 1.51 4.59
CA ASP A 219 -2.35 1.62 6.05
C ASP A 219 -1.44 2.77 6.48
N GLY A 220 -0.36 3.01 5.77
CA GLY A 220 0.54 4.14 6.01
C GLY A 220 -0.08 5.47 5.61
N CYS A 221 -0.56 5.60 4.37
CA CYS A 221 -1.02 6.88 3.81
C CYS A 221 -2.44 7.27 4.22
N GLY A 222 -3.34 6.30 4.35
CA GLY A 222 -4.76 6.51 4.62
C GLY A 222 -5.16 6.28 6.08
N ALA A 223 -4.36 5.57 6.88
CA ALA A 223 -4.69 5.26 8.27
C ALA A 223 -3.73 5.89 9.29
N ILE A 224 -2.48 5.43 9.35
CA ILE A 224 -1.47 5.91 10.32
C ILE A 224 -1.24 7.42 10.19
N TYR A 225 -1.06 7.89 8.95
CA TYR A 225 -0.72 9.28 8.70
C TYR A 225 -1.84 10.26 9.06
N PRO A 226 -3.10 10.10 8.60
CA PRO A 226 -4.17 11.01 8.99
C PRO A 226 -4.47 10.98 10.49
N ALA A 227 -4.32 9.82 11.16
CA ALA A 227 -4.48 9.71 12.61
C ALA A 227 -3.43 10.53 13.38
N ILE A 228 -2.15 10.38 13.03
CA ILE A 228 -1.06 11.14 13.68
C ILE A 228 -1.14 12.62 13.33
N ALA A 229 -1.47 12.96 12.08
CA ALA A 229 -1.63 14.33 11.62
C ALA A 229 -2.78 15.06 12.32
N ALA A 230 -3.93 14.40 12.52
CA ALA A 230 -5.04 15.00 13.25
C ALA A 230 -4.68 15.32 14.71
N VAL A 231 -3.99 14.41 15.39
CA VAL A 231 -3.51 14.66 16.78
C VAL A 231 -2.44 15.76 16.79
N PHE A 232 -1.52 15.76 15.83
CA PHE A 232 -0.52 16.82 15.69
C PHE A 232 -1.16 18.21 15.54
N ILE A 233 -2.12 18.35 14.64
CA ILE A 233 -2.82 19.62 14.38
C ILE A 233 -3.62 20.03 15.62
N ALA A 234 -4.35 19.10 16.25
CA ALA A 234 -5.09 19.39 17.47
C ALA A 234 -4.15 19.90 18.59
N GLN A 235 -3.00 19.25 18.80
CA GLN A 235 -2.01 19.68 19.79
C GLN A 235 -1.41 21.05 19.46
N TYR A 236 -1.11 21.30 18.18
CA TYR A 236 -0.56 22.56 17.72
C TYR A 236 -1.52 23.74 17.98
N PHE A 237 -2.79 23.58 17.60
CA PHE A 237 -3.83 24.59 17.80
C PHE A 237 -4.43 24.58 19.22
N LYS A 238 -3.93 23.73 20.12
CA LYS A 238 -4.44 23.55 21.49
C LYS A 238 -5.94 23.22 21.53
N ILE A 239 -6.37 22.39 20.60
CA ILE A 239 -7.72 21.85 20.50
C ILE A 239 -7.76 20.51 21.22
N ASP A 240 -8.65 20.36 22.19
CA ASP A 240 -8.92 19.08 22.82
C ASP A 240 -9.80 18.22 21.93
N LEU A 241 -9.27 17.07 21.48
CA LEU A 241 -10.04 16.13 20.67
C LEU A 241 -11.04 15.37 21.53
N SER A 242 -12.31 15.51 21.21
CA SER A 242 -13.39 14.69 21.79
C SER A 242 -13.33 13.25 21.28
N LEU A 243 -13.91 12.31 22.04
CA LEU A 243 -14.03 10.91 21.61
C LEU A 243 -14.72 10.78 20.24
N THR A 244 -15.75 11.59 20.00
CA THR A 244 -16.45 11.64 18.70
C THR A 244 -15.50 12.01 17.57
N GLN A 245 -14.60 12.98 17.76
CA GLN A 245 -13.61 13.34 16.74
C GLN A 245 -12.61 12.21 16.48
N TYR A 246 -12.14 11.49 17.51
CA TYR A 246 -11.29 10.30 17.29
C TYR A 246 -12.00 9.24 16.45
N VAL A 247 -13.28 8.98 16.74
CA VAL A 247 -14.09 8.02 15.96
C VAL A 247 -14.26 8.49 14.52
N LEU A 248 -14.57 9.77 14.30
CA LEU A 248 -14.70 10.34 12.96
C LEU A 248 -13.37 10.27 12.18
N ILE A 249 -12.25 10.64 12.81
CA ILE A 249 -10.92 10.54 12.20
C ILE A 249 -10.65 9.09 11.79
N GLY A 250 -10.89 8.13 12.69
CA GLY A 250 -10.66 6.72 12.42
C GLY A 250 -11.54 6.14 11.32
N LEU A 251 -12.84 6.46 11.34
CA LEU A 251 -13.78 6.02 10.32
C LEU A 251 -13.44 6.62 8.96
N THR A 252 -13.19 7.93 8.91
CA THR A 252 -12.82 8.61 7.67
C THR A 252 -11.50 8.06 7.13
N ALA A 253 -10.49 7.86 7.98
CA ALA A 253 -9.22 7.25 7.62
C ALA A 253 -9.39 5.86 6.97
N VAL A 254 -10.16 4.97 7.60
CA VAL A 254 -10.44 3.63 7.04
C VAL A 254 -11.20 3.73 5.72
N LEU A 255 -12.28 4.52 5.67
CA LEU A 255 -13.12 4.64 4.47
C LEU A 255 -12.38 5.30 3.31
N GLY A 256 -11.65 6.38 3.57
CA GLY A 256 -10.92 7.08 2.53
C GLY A 256 -9.64 6.35 2.10
N SER A 257 -9.07 5.46 2.92
CA SER A 257 -8.04 4.51 2.47
C SER A 257 -8.53 3.60 1.33
N LEU A 258 -9.85 3.35 1.23
CA LEU A 258 -10.47 2.61 0.13
C LEU A 258 -10.67 3.46 -1.14
N GLY A 259 -10.74 4.79 -1.00
CA GLY A 259 -11.01 5.72 -2.10
C GLY A 259 -9.79 6.46 -2.65
N THR A 260 -8.61 6.26 -2.07
CA THR A 260 -7.39 7.01 -2.41
C THR A 260 -6.55 6.24 -3.43
N ALA A 261 -6.33 6.77 -4.64
CA ALA A 261 -5.48 6.10 -5.63
C ALA A 261 -3.98 6.10 -5.24
N GLY A 262 -3.24 5.02 -5.53
CA GLY A 262 -1.84 4.80 -5.13
C GLY A 262 -0.77 5.64 -5.83
N VAL A 263 -1.06 6.90 -6.11
CA VAL A 263 -0.15 7.87 -6.74
C VAL A 263 0.34 8.92 -5.73
N PRO A 264 1.56 9.48 -5.90
CA PRO A 264 2.10 10.50 -5.00
C PRO A 264 1.18 11.69 -4.79
N GLY A 265 1.15 12.23 -3.55
CA GLY A 265 0.39 13.44 -3.20
C GLY A 265 -1.11 13.24 -2.93
N THR A 266 -1.63 12.02 -3.06
CA THR A 266 -3.03 11.66 -2.72
C THR A 266 -3.26 11.52 -1.21
N SER A 267 -2.22 11.21 -0.44
CA SER A 267 -2.23 11.21 1.03
C SER A 267 -2.64 12.57 1.61
N ILE A 268 -2.30 13.68 0.94
CA ILE A 268 -2.69 15.03 1.35
C ILE A 268 -4.19 15.25 1.17
N VAL A 269 -4.78 14.76 0.07
CA VAL A 269 -6.23 14.84 -0.17
C VAL A 269 -6.98 14.07 0.92
N MET A 270 -6.48 12.88 1.26
CA MET A 270 -7.04 12.05 2.31
C MET A 270 -6.91 12.69 3.71
N LEU A 271 -5.78 13.33 3.97
CA LEU A 271 -5.59 14.12 5.19
C LEU A 271 -6.60 15.27 5.26
N THR A 272 -6.75 16.05 4.20
CA THR A 272 -7.73 17.15 4.14
C THR A 272 -9.14 16.66 4.47
N LEU A 273 -9.57 15.54 3.88
CA LEU A 273 -10.87 14.94 4.15
C LEU A 273 -11.03 14.58 5.64
N THR A 274 -10.01 13.95 6.20
CA THR A 274 -10.01 13.49 7.60
C THR A 274 -10.11 14.67 8.56
N LEU A 275 -9.32 15.73 8.34
CA LEU A 275 -9.32 16.93 9.17
C LEU A 275 -10.63 17.71 9.05
N ALA A 276 -11.13 17.91 7.82
CA ALA A 276 -12.40 18.60 7.58
C ALA A 276 -13.56 17.86 8.27
N THR A 277 -13.60 16.53 8.17
CA THR A 277 -14.64 15.71 8.85
C THR A 277 -14.56 15.82 10.37
N ALA A 278 -13.36 15.97 10.92
CA ALA A 278 -13.14 16.15 12.36
C ALA A 278 -13.30 17.61 12.83
N GLY A 279 -13.54 18.56 11.91
CA GLY A 279 -13.62 19.99 12.21
C GLY A 279 -12.28 20.61 12.62
N LEU A 280 -11.16 20.06 12.16
CA LEU A 280 -9.82 20.54 12.49
C LEU A 280 -9.30 21.57 11.48
N PRO A 281 -8.50 22.57 11.93
CA PRO A 281 -7.93 23.58 11.06
C PRO A 281 -7.05 22.98 9.95
N LEU A 282 -7.32 23.35 8.69
CA LEU A 282 -6.58 22.82 7.54
C LEU A 282 -5.23 23.50 7.35
N GLU A 283 -5.01 24.66 7.98
CA GLU A 283 -3.76 25.44 7.97
C GLU A 283 -2.58 24.61 8.46
N GLY A 284 -2.83 23.66 9.37
CA GLY A 284 -1.82 22.72 9.87
C GLY A 284 -1.24 21.79 8.81
N ILE A 285 -1.93 21.59 7.68
CA ILE A 285 -1.44 20.77 6.55
C ILE A 285 -0.18 21.39 5.94
N GLY A 286 -0.07 22.73 5.92
CA GLY A 286 1.07 23.43 5.32
C GLY A 286 2.42 22.99 5.90
N TYR A 287 2.48 22.71 7.20
CA TYR A 287 3.69 22.19 7.86
C TYR A 287 4.04 20.77 7.42
N ILE A 288 3.02 19.93 7.25
CA ILE A 288 3.20 18.53 6.93
C ILE A 288 3.62 18.37 5.46
N VAL A 289 3.10 19.19 4.56
CA VAL A 289 3.48 19.21 3.14
C VAL A 289 4.97 19.45 2.96
N ALA A 290 5.59 20.31 3.79
CA ALA A 290 7.01 20.63 3.70
C ALA A 290 7.92 19.40 3.94
N ILE A 291 7.47 18.43 4.73
CA ILE A 291 8.20 17.21 5.08
C ILE A 291 7.61 15.95 4.44
N ASP A 292 6.54 16.09 3.66
CA ASP A 292 5.74 14.96 3.16
C ASP A 292 6.63 13.97 2.40
N ARG A 293 7.59 14.46 1.63
CA ARG A 293 8.51 13.61 0.86
C ARG A 293 9.27 12.60 1.71
N ILE A 294 9.66 12.95 2.94
CA ILE A 294 10.45 12.08 3.83
C ILE A 294 9.56 11.03 4.46
N ILE A 295 8.43 11.45 5.02
CA ILE A 295 7.48 10.54 5.67
C ILE A 295 6.80 9.62 4.65
N ASP A 296 6.61 10.07 3.40
CA ASP A 296 5.95 9.31 2.34
C ASP A 296 6.69 8.02 1.97
N MET A 297 8.02 8.02 2.09
CA MET A 297 8.83 6.82 1.89
C MET A 297 8.38 5.68 2.82
N MET A 298 8.31 5.96 4.13
CA MET A 298 7.95 4.95 5.13
C MET A 298 6.47 4.56 5.05
N ARG A 299 5.59 5.53 4.80
CA ARG A 299 4.15 5.25 4.59
C ARG A 299 3.93 4.34 3.39
N THR A 300 4.61 4.60 2.28
CA THR A 300 4.46 3.80 1.06
C THR A 300 5.02 2.40 1.23
N ALA A 301 6.17 2.25 1.89
CA ALA A 301 6.69 0.93 2.26
C ALA A 301 5.69 0.14 3.14
N THR A 302 5.02 0.81 4.08
CA THR A 302 3.98 0.21 4.94
C THR A 302 2.75 -0.24 4.14
N ASN A 303 2.31 0.57 3.18
CA ASN A 303 1.21 0.23 2.27
C ASN A 303 1.56 -1.02 1.47
N VAL A 304 2.71 -1.02 0.78
CA VAL A 304 3.16 -2.14 -0.07
C VAL A 304 3.34 -3.42 0.74
N THR A 305 3.85 -3.30 1.98
CA THR A 305 3.91 -4.46 2.91
C THR A 305 2.52 -5.04 3.17
N GLY A 306 1.53 -4.19 3.48
CA GLY A 306 0.15 -4.61 3.69
C GLY A 306 -0.53 -5.17 2.43
N GLN A 307 -0.17 -4.65 1.26
CA GLN A 307 -0.66 -5.10 -0.06
C GLN A 307 -0.16 -6.50 -0.42
N MET A 308 1.00 -6.92 0.10
CA MET A 308 1.49 -8.31 -0.01
C MET A 308 0.96 -9.20 1.12
N LEU A 309 0.87 -8.66 2.33
CA LEU A 309 0.43 -9.40 3.51
C LEU A 309 -0.98 -9.95 3.35
N VAL A 310 -1.94 -9.09 2.97
CA VAL A 310 -3.34 -9.51 2.94
C VAL A 310 -3.61 -10.62 1.93
N PRO A 311 -3.10 -10.58 0.69
CA PRO A 311 -3.16 -11.73 -0.21
C PRO A 311 -2.57 -13.01 0.40
N VAL A 312 -1.45 -12.92 1.14
CA VAL A 312 -0.88 -14.09 1.83
C VAL A 312 -1.82 -14.64 2.91
N LEU A 313 -2.43 -13.77 3.73
CA LEU A 313 -3.37 -14.20 4.77
C LEU A 313 -4.60 -14.87 4.18
N VAL A 314 -5.21 -14.26 3.15
CA VAL A 314 -6.38 -14.84 2.47
C VAL A 314 -6.02 -16.14 1.78
N ALA A 315 -4.88 -16.21 1.08
CA ALA A 315 -4.44 -17.45 0.45
C ALA A 315 -4.20 -18.58 1.47
N ARG A 316 -3.74 -18.24 2.68
CA ARG A 316 -3.59 -19.18 3.79
C ARG A 316 -4.94 -19.67 4.31
N GLU A 317 -5.89 -18.76 4.55
CA GLU A 317 -7.24 -19.10 5.03
C GLU A 317 -8.00 -19.98 4.03
N GLU A 318 -7.86 -19.69 2.72
CA GLU A 318 -8.50 -20.45 1.64
C GLU A 318 -7.72 -21.72 1.24
N ASN A 319 -6.60 -22.04 1.92
CA ASN A 319 -5.74 -23.20 1.64
C ASN A 319 -5.20 -23.27 0.20
N ILE A 320 -4.99 -22.12 -0.44
CA ILE A 320 -4.42 -22.00 -1.79
C ILE A 320 -2.97 -21.50 -1.78
N LEU A 321 -2.40 -21.24 -0.60
CA LEU A 321 -1.02 -20.77 -0.45
C LEU A 321 -0.02 -21.92 -0.66
N ASN A 322 0.94 -21.72 -1.56
CA ASN A 322 2.09 -22.63 -1.68
C ASN A 322 3.10 -22.34 -0.56
N GLU A 323 3.01 -23.10 0.54
CA GLU A 323 3.89 -22.96 1.70
C GLU A 323 5.36 -23.29 1.41
N ASP A 324 5.63 -24.17 0.45
CA ASP A 324 7.00 -24.54 0.09
C ASP A 324 7.72 -23.38 -0.59
N VAL A 325 7.03 -22.66 -1.48
CA VAL A 325 7.54 -21.42 -2.09
C VAL A 325 7.69 -20.34 -1.03
N TYR A 326 6.67 -20.16 -0.17
CA TYR A 326 6.68 -19.17 0.90
C TYR A 326 7.88 -19.35 1.84
N ASP A 327 8.12 -20.58 2.30
CA ASP A 327 9.27 -20.90 3.17
C ASP A 327 10.61 -20.95 2.42
N GLY A 328 10.59 -20.85 1.09
CA GLY A 328 11.76 -20.95 0.23
C GLY A 328 12.39 -22.34 0.23
N ARG A 329 11.57 -23.38 0.43
CA ARG A 329 11.95 -24.78 0.23
C ARG A 329 12.06 -25.11 -1.26
N VAL A 330 11.22 -24.49 -2.10
CA VAL A 330 11.25 -24.63 -3.56
C VAL A 330 11.30 -23.27 -4.24
N ALA A 331 11.90 -23.22 -5.44
CA ALA A 331 11.85 -22.04 -6.28
C ALA A 331 10.54 -22.02 -7.09
N TRP A 332 9.94 -20.86 -7.24
CA TRP A 332 8.81 -20.69 -8.14
C TRP A 332 9.25 -20.83 -9.60
N LEU A 333 8.52 -21.62 -10.40
CA LEU A 333 8.75 -21.82 -11.82
C LEU A 333 7.63 -21.17 -12.64
N PRO A 334 7.94 -20.37 -13.69
CA PRO A 334 6.91 -19.78 -14.54
C PRO A 334 6.24 -20.84 -15.40
N GLY A 335 4.91 -20.91 -15.33
CA GLY A 335 4.09 -21.60 -16.33
C GLY A 335 3.69 -23.05 -16.03
N ASP A 336 3.62 -23.47 -14.77
CA ASP A 336 3.15 -24.82 -14.44
C ASP A 336 1.81 -24.83 -13.69
N PRO A 337 0.67 -24.88 -14.41
CA PRO A 337 -0.63 -25.13 -13.79
C PRO A 337 -0.77 -26.55 -13.21
N GLU A 338 0.18 -27.46 -13.46
CA GLU A 338 0.17 -28.86 -12.96
C GLU A 338 1.13 -29.08 -11.76
N ALA A 339 2.03 -28.14 -11.47
CA ALA A 339 2.83 -28.10 -10.24
C ALA A 339 1.99 -27.83 -8.97
N GLU A 340 0.67 -27.66 -9.12
CA GLU A 340 -0.31 -27.64 -8.03
C GLU A 340 -0.60 -29.03 -7.44
N THR A 341 0.05 -30.10 -7.93
CA THR A 341 -0.04 -31.44 -7.32
C THR A 341 1.29 -31.89 -6.69
N PRO A 342 1.27 -32.53 -5.49
CA PRO A 342 2.48 -33.00 -4.80
C PRO A 342 3.39 -33.95 -5.61
N ASP A 343 2.89 -34.53 -6.69
CA ASP A 343 3.60 -35.55 -7.46
C ASP A 343 4.58 -34.97 -8.49
N ALA A 344 4.39 -33.73 -8.97
CA ALA A 344 5.35 -33.06 -9.86
C ALA A 344 6.68 -32.73 -9.16
N VAL A 345 6.66 -32.54 -7.84
CA VAL A 345 7.84 -32.25 -7.00
C VAL A 345 8.80 -33.45 -6.91
N LYS A 346 8.30 -34.70 -7.06
CA LYS A 346 9.15 -35.90 -7.07
C LYS A 346 9.85 -36.13 -8.41
N ALA A 347 9.33 -35.58 -9.51
CA ALA A 347 9.86 -35.82 -10.85
C ALA A 347 11.02 -34.87 -11.24
N SER A 348 11.16 -33.73 -10.55
CA SER A 348 12.16 -32.71 -10.90
C SER A 348 13.56 -32.95 -10.29
N GLY A 349 13.70 -33.87 -9.32
CA GLY A 349 15.01 -34.31 -8.84
C GLY A 349 15.93 -33.19 -8.32
N ILE A 350 15.37 -32.12 -7.75
CA ILE A 350 16.09 -31.04 -7.06
C ILE A 350 15.74 -31.06 -5.58
#